data_AF-A0A6S7L045-F1
#
_entry.id   AF-A0A6S7L045-F1
#
_cell.length_a   1.000
_cell.length_b   1.000
_cell.length_c   1.000
_cell.angle_alpha   90.00
_cell.angle_beta   90.00
_cell.angle_gamma   90.00
#
_symmetry.space_group_name_H-M   'P 1'
#
loop_
_entity.id
_entity.type
_entity.pdbx_description
1 polymer ?
#
loop_
_entity_poly.entity_id
_entity_poly.type
_entity_poly.pdbx_seq_one_letter_code
_entity_poly.pdbx_strand_id
1 'polypeptide(L)'
;GQLNLTEQVFERFKSYLDQKVSNLTTNLTAKADSRSKRVERQTTGQQLELVGNKDQFLFNVELQNSIEESTELLQHQDVEGALVTLETAQKSLHLRQKKIKLADKSDAGWLAVKEYEAEDLASDSDDEKRIKKAQASAVRKKAKSRQRQSAFSSMVEAKCFSFGRTHTINMSENTPIHRMANFISFCGPRVLRSRASSTVKKYVREHRKYIDFLTKNSYNAVLQAFFGIKWVHSLLPTDVKGNPADTTLSANIVEASRRAFTKPSIKKEPISTSTITKVCQQFAGPSCTLKGLIWTALIFSLGFTGLFRVSELLNIKAQDIGIQAEHLEIVVRKSKTDQYRQGNIVYIAKTNGPACPHSLLLRFYSLTGTQPRSNVYIFRSLSSLKKSTLNEADNKSFSYSRCREIVKETLAVVGEDPAQFGTHSLRSGGATAIAESMKGIPGDDRQLRL
;
A
#
# COMPACT_ATOMS: atom_id res chain seq x y z
N GLY A 1 -21.08 -59.50 -50.72
CA GLY A 1 -19.71 -59.89 -50.31
C GLY A 1 -18.74 -58.73 -50.34
N GLN A 2 -18.48 -58.11 -51.51
CA GLN A 2 -17.40 -57.13 -51.69
C GLN A 2 -17.69 -55.70 -51.19
N LEU A 3 -18.93 -55.20 -51.30
CA LEU A 3 -19.29 -53.83 -50.88
C LEU A 3 -19.00 -53.55 -49.39
N ASN A 4 -19.25 -54.53 -48.52
CA ASN A 4 -19.06 -54.42 -47.07
C ASN A 4 -17.57 -54.36 -46.67
N LEU A 5 -16.67 -54.99 -47.44
CA LEU A 5 -15.24 -54.99 -47.13
C LEU A 5 -14.59 -53.64 -47.46
N THR A 6 -14.94 -53.04 -48.60
CA THR A 6 -14.50 -51.69 -48.98
C THR A 6 -14.96 -50.63 -48.00
N GLU A 7 -16.20 -50.72 -47.52
CA GLU A 7 -16.76 -49.78 -46.55
C GLU A 7 -16.08 -49.91 -45.17
N GLN A 8 -15.80 -51.15 -44.73
CA GLN A 8 -15.01 -51.39 -43.51
C GLN A 8 -13.56 -50.92 -43.60
N VAL A 9 -12.91 -51.09 -44.75
CA VAL A 9 -11.54 -50.59 -44.97
C VAL A 9 -11.53 -49.06 -44.98
N PHE A 10 -12.53 -48.43 -45.60
CA PHE A 10 -12.67 -46.98 -45.62
C PHE A 10 -12.92 -46.41 -44.22
N GLU A 11 -13.81 -47.00 -43.42
CA GLU A 11 -14.05 -46.56 -42.04
C GLU A 11 -12.83 -46.76 -41.12
N ARG A 12 -12.06 -47.85 -41.30
CA ARG A 12 -10.78 -48.00 -40.58
C ARG A 12 -9.75 -46.95 -40.98
N PHE A 13 -9.66 -46.63 -42.26
CA PHE A 13 -8.75 -45.59 -42.75
C PHE A 13 -9.17 -44.20 -42.27
N LYS A 14 -10.47 -43.90 -42.29
CA LYS A 14 -11.05 -42.66 -41.75
C LYS A 14 -10.77 -42.52 -40.26
N SER A 15 -11.02 -43.56 -39.47
CA SER A 15 -10.71 -43.56 -38.02
C SER A 15 -9.21 -43.36 -37.75
N TYR A 16 -8.34 -44.01 -38.52
CA TYR A 16 -6.89 -43.81 -38.41
C TYR A 16 -6.48 -42.37 -38.76
N LEU A 17 -7.04 -41.80 -39.84
CA LEU A 17 -6.81 -40.42 -40.23
C LEU A 17 -7.31 -39.43 -39.18
N ASP A 18 -8.55 -39.60 -38.70
CA ASP A 18 -9.13 -38.74 -37.67
C ASP A 18 -8.30 -38.79 -36.38
N GLN A 19 -7.81 -39.98 -36.00
CA GLN A 19 -6.91 -40.13 -34.85
C GLN A 19 -5.57 -39.41 -35.08
N LYS A 20 -4.96 -39.54 -36.27
CA LYS A 20 -3.70 -38.85 -36.60
C LYS A 20 -3.87 -37.34 -36.66
N VAL A 21 -4.95 -36.85 -37.26
CA VAL A 21 -5.29 -35.42 -37.32
C VAL A 21 -5.55 -34.88 -35.92
N SER A 22 -6.35 -35.58 -35.10
CA SER A 22 -6.62 -35.16 -33.71
C SER A 22 -5.34 -35.12 -32.85
N ASN A 23 -4.46 -36.12 -32.98
CA ASN A 23 -3.17 -36.13 -32.31
C ASN A 23 -2.26 -34.99 -32.78
N LEU A 24 -2.29 -34.64 -34.07
CA LEU A 24 -1.53 -33.51 -34.59
C LEU A 24 -2.08 -32.17 -34.08
N THR A 25 -3.41 -32.01 -34.10
CA THR A 25 -4.10 -30.81 -33.61
C THR A 25 -3.87 -30.58 -32.11
N THR A 26 -3.94 -31.63 -31.30
CA THR A 26 -3.68 -31.57 -29.85
C THR A 26 -2.23 -31.21 -29.54
N ASN A 27 -1.26 -31.78 -30.27
CA ASN A 27 0.15 -31.43 -30.12
C ASN A 27 0.46 -29.98 -30.56
N LEU A 28 -0.14 -29.51 -31.67
CA LEU A 28 0.04 -28.14 -32.14
C LEU A 28 -0.58 -27.11 -31.19
N THR A 29 -1.77 -27.40 -30.64
CA THR A 29 -2.42 -26.53 -29.64
C THR A 29 -1.65 -26.49 -28.33
N ALA A 30 -1.13 -27.63 -27.84
CA ALA A 30 -0.29 -27.67 -26.66
C ALA A 30 1.02 -26.87 -26.83
N LYS A 31 1.68 -26.98 -28.00
CA LYS A 31 2.88 -26.18 -28.33
C LYS A 31 2.59 -24.68 -28.47
N ALA A 32 1.42 -24.32 -28.99
CA ALA A 32 1.00 -22.91 -29.07
C ALA A 32 0.72 -22.33 -27.67
N ASP A 33 0.07 -23.09 -26.79
CA ASP A 33 -0.23 -22.69 -25.42
C ASP A 33 1.05 -22.58 -24.55
N SER A 34 2.00 -23.52 -24.68
CA SER A 34 3.28 -23.43 -23.97
C SER A 34 4.08 -22.19 -24.40
N ARG A 35 4.12 -21.89 -25.71
CA ARG A 35 4.75 -20.68 -26.23
C ARG A 35 4.06 -19.40 -25.77
N SER A 36 2.72 -19.36 -25.72
CA SER A 36 1.96 -18.22 -25.19
C SER A 36 2.32 -17.95 -23.73
N LYS A 37 2.34 -19.00 -22.89
CA LYS A 37 2.72 -18.90 -21.47
C LYS A 37 4.14 -18.38 -21.27
N ARG A 38 5.11 -18.81 -22.09
CA ARG A 38 6.49 -18.28 -22.04
C ARG A 38 6.54 -16.77 -22.34
N VAL A 39 5.77 -16.32 -23.34
CA VAL A 39 5.67 -14.90 -23.72
C VAL A 39 4.94 -14.06 -22.66
N GLU A 40 3.86 -14.58 -22.09
CA GLU A 40 3.10 -13.92 -21.02
C GLU A 40 3.96 -13.72 -19.77
N ARG A 41 4.77 -14.72 -19.39
CA ARG A 41 5.72 -14.59 -18.27
C ARG A 41 6.77 -13.52 -18.54
N GLN A 42 7.35 -13.50 -19.74
CA GLN A 42 8.32 -12.45 -20.12
C GLN A 42 7.68 -11.04 -20.10
N THR A 43 6.46 -10.92 -20.62
CA THR A 43 5.69 -9.65 -20.63
C THR A 43 5.39 -9.19 -19.21
N THR A 44 4.95 -10.10 -18.34
CA THR A 44 4.72 -9.84 -16.91
C THR A 44 6.00 -9.38 -16.21
N GLY A 45 7.14 -10.02 -16.49
CA GLY A 45 8.44 -9.63 -15.95
C GLY A 45 8.88 -8.24 -16.39
N GLN A 46 8.60 -7.86 -17.65
CA GLN A 46 8.95 -6.55 -18.18
C GLN A 46 8.16 -5.40 -17.55
N GLN A 47 6.94 -5.66 -17.06
CA GLN A 47 6.05 -4.72 -16.40
C GLN A 47 6.45 -4.40 -14.94
N LEU A 48 7.43 -5.11 -14.36
CA LEU A 48 7.90 -4.86 -13.01
C LEU A 48 8.62 -3.49 -12.91
N GLU A 49 8.14 -2.63 -12.01
CA GLU A 49 8.64 -1.26 -11.83
C GLU A 49 10.04 -1.20 -11.19
N LEU A 50 10.38 -2.16 -10.33
CA LEU A 50 11.68 -2.21 -9.65
C LEU A 50 12.68 -3.02 -10.49
N VAL A 51 13.72 -2.34 -11.00
CA VAL A 51 14.75 -2.94 -11.89
C VAL A 51 15.38 -4.20 -11.30
N GLY A 52 15.71 -4.22 -10.00
CA GLY A 52 16.28 -5.41 -9.36
C GLY A 52 15.32 -6.61 -9.31
N ASN A 53 14.02 -6.35 -9.08
CA ASN A 53 13.00 -7.40 -9.09
C ASN A 53 12.73 -7.88 -10.51
N LYS A 54 12.76 -6.97 -11.48
CA LYS A 54 12.66 -7.25 -12.91
C LYS A 54 13.78 -8.18 -13.39
N ASP A 55 15.03 -7.84 -13.10
CA ASP A 55 16.18 -8.64 -13.50
C ASP A 55 16.15 -10.05 -12.86
N GLN A 56 15.76 -10.13 -11.58
CA GLN A 56 15.60 -11.42 -10.90
C GLN A 56 14.47 -12.26 -11.47
N PHE A 57 13.33 -11.63 -11.78
CA PHE A 57 12.17 -12.32 -12.34
C PHE A 57 12.47 -12.83 -13.76
N LEU A 58 13.10 -12.01 -14.60
CA LEU A 58 13.47 -12.40 -15.98
C LEU A 58 14.47 -13.56 -16.00
N PHE A 59 15.48 -13.53 -15.13
CA PHE A 59 16.40 -14.66 -14.97
C PHE A 59 15.69 -15.95 -14.56
N ASN A 60 14.73 -15.86 -13.62
CA ASN A 60 13.94 -17.02 -13.19
C ASN A 60 13.06 -17.57 -14.35
N VAL A 61 12.51 -16.68 -15.18
CA VAL A 61 11.73 -17.08 -16.37
C VAL A 61 12.62 -17.76 -17.41
N GLU A 62 13.82 -17.24 -17.68
CA GLU A 62 14.78 -17.87 -18.59
C GLU A 62 15.15 -19.29 -18.11
N LEU A 63 15.44 -19.44 -16.81
CA LEU A 63 15.76 -20.74 -16.23
C LEU A 63 14.57 -21.71 -16.32
N GLN A 64 13.36 -21.23 -16.04
CA GLN A 64 12.14 -22.02 -16.17
C GLN A 64 11.92 -22.46 -17.63
N ASN A 65 12.17 -21.58 -18.59
CA ASN A 65 12.05 -21.90 -20.01
C ASN A 65 13.07 -22.96 -20.45
N SER A 66 14.33 -22.89 -20.00
CA SER A 66 15.34 -23.92 -20.29
C SER A 66 14.98 -25.29 -19.71
N ILE A 67 14.36 -25.32 -18.52
CA ILE A 67 13.87 -26.58 -17.92
C ILE A 67 12.69 -27.14 -18.71
N GLU A 68 11.73 -26.30 -19.10
CA GLU A 68 10.59 -26.70 -19.92
C GLU A 68 11.03 -27.20 -21.31
N GLU A 69 11.99 -26.53 -21.95
CA GLU A 69 12.58 -26.94 -23.23
C GLU A 69 13.32 -28.27 -23.12
N SER A 70 14.09 -28.47 -22.05
CA SER A 70 14.74 -29.76 -21.79
C SER A 70 13.72 -30.89 -21.59
N THR A 71 12.59 -30.58 -20.94
CA THR A 71 11.49 -31.53 -20.77
C THR A 71 10.83 -31.88 -22.11
N GLU A 72 10.62 -30.89 -22.99
CA GLU A 72 10.08 -31.09 -24.35
C GLU A 72 11.03 -31.94 -25.21
N LEU A 73 12.35 -31.71 -25.13
CA LEU A 73 13.36 -32.48 -25.85
C LEU A 73 13.38 -33.95 -25.39
N LEU A 74 13.30 -34.20 -24.07
CA LEU A 74 13.20 -35.55 -23.52
C LEU A 74 11.92 -36.28 -23.95
N GLN A 75 10.78 -35.57 -24.05
CA GLN A 75 9.54 -36.14 -24.57
C GLN A 75 9.65 -36.55 -26.05
N HIS A 76 10.50 -35.87 -26.82
CA HIS A 76 10.82 -36.18 -28.21
C HIS A 76 11.99 -37.17 -28.38
N GLN A 77 12.48 -37.77 -27.29
CA GLN A 77 13.64 -38.68 -27.25
C GLN A 77 14.97 -38.05 -27.70
N ASP A 78 15.06 -36.72 -27.70
CA ASP A 78 16.30 -35.98 -27.97
C ASP A 78 17.04 -35.74 -26.65
N VAL A 79 17.81 -36.75 -26.23
CA VAL A 79 18.58 -36.73 -24.97
C VAL A 79 19.80 -35.81 -25.08
N GLU A 80 20.44 -35.74 -26.24
CA GLU A 80 21.62 -34.92 -26.45
C GLU A 80 21.28 -33.42 -26.39
N GLY A 81 20.21 -33.01 -27.07
CA GLY A 81 19.69 -31.64 -26.99
C GLY A 81 19.28 -31.24 -25.58
N ALA A 82 18.64 -32.15 -24.83
CA ALA A 82 18.24 -31.90 -23.45
C ALA A 82 19.45 -31.69 -22.51
N LEU A 83 20.52 -32.49 -22.68
CA LEU A 83 21.73 -32.35 -21.88
C LEU A 83 22.43 -31.00 -22.13
N VAL A 84 22.54 -30.58 -23.40
CA VAL A 84 23.13 -29.28 -23.75
C VAL A 84 22.33 -28.12 -23.14
N THR A 85 21.00 -28.18 -23.19
CA THR A 85 20.12 -27.15 -22.60
C THR A 85 20.26 -27.11 -21.07
N LEU A 86 20.38 -28.25 -20.39
CA LEU A 86 20.62 -28.29 -18.95
C LEU A 86 22.01 -27.79 -18.56
N GLU A 87 23.04 -28.11 -19.32
CA GLU A 87 24.41 -27.61 -19.08
C GLU A 87 24.49 -26.08 -19.21
N THR A 88 23.81 -25.52 -20.22
CA THR A 88 23.77 -24.06 -20.40
C THR A 88 23.00 -23.38 -19.27
N ALA A 89 21.88 -23.97 -18.82
CA ALA A 89 21.15 -23.51 -17.63
C ALA A 89 21.98 -23.60 -16.34
N GLN A 90 22.78 -24.65 -16.17
CA GLN A 90 23.67 -24.79 -15.03
C GLN A 90 24.78 -23.72 -15.04
N LYS A 91 25.35 -23.42 -16.22
CA LYS A 91 26.34 -22.34 -16.39
C LYS A 91 25.74 -20.97 -16.06
N SER A 92 24.51 -20.68 -16.50
CA SER A 92 23.84 -19.41 -16.19
C SER A 92 23.53 -19.26 -14.69
N LEU A 93 23.15 -20.36 -14.02
CA LEU A 93 22.98 -20.43 -12.56
C LEU A 93 24.28 -20.13 -11.80
N HIS A 94 25.39 -20.79 -12.16
CA HIS A 94 26.68 -20.52 -11.54
C HIS A 94 27.14 -19.07 -11.74
N LEU A 95 26.94 -18.54 -12.96
CA LEU A 95 27.24 -17.14 -13.26
C LEU A 95 26.39 -16.19 -12.39
N ARG A 96 25.10 -16.48 -12.19
CA ARG A 96 24.22 -15.68 -11.33
C ARG A 96 24.66 -15.73 -9.86
N GLN A 97 25.01 -16.90 -9.34
CA GLN A 97 25.53 -17.05 -7.97
C GLN A 97 26.82 -16.23 -7.77
N LYS A 98 27.71 -16.22 -8.77
CA LYS A 98 28.93 -15.39 -8.76
C LYS A 98 28.60 -13.90 -8.71
N LYS A 99 27.65 -13.44 -9.52
CA LYS A 99 27.17 -12.05 -9.53
C LYS A 99 26.59 -11.62 -8.17
N ILE A 100 25.82 -12.48 -7.52
CA ILE A 100 25.27 -12.22 -6.17
C ILE A 100 26.40 -12.06 -5.14
N LYS A 101 27.36 -13.00 -5.12
CA LYS A 101 28.52 -12.93 -4.22
C LYS A 101 29.36 -11.65 -4.45
N LEU A 102 29.48 -11.20 -5.71
CA LEU A 102 30.15 -9.96 -6.06
C LEU A 102 29.39 -8.72 -5.57
N ALA A 103 28.06 -8.71 -5.71
CA ALA A 103 27.22 -7.63 -5.22
C ALA A 103 27.26 -7.52 -3.69
N ASP A 104 27.22 -8.65 -2.98
CA ASP A 104 27.23 -8.71 -1.52
C ASP A 104 28.55 -8.22 -0.91
N LYS A 105 29.69 -8.60 -1.53
CA LYS A 105 31.03 -8.18 -1.10
C LYS A 105 31.39 -6.74 -1.46
N SER A 106 30.60 -6.07 -2.30
CA SER A 106 30.92 -4.75 -2.83
C SER A 106 30.07 -3.66 -2.17
N ASP A 107 30.73 -2.61 -1.67
CA ASP A 107 30.04 -1.40 -1.15
C ASP A 107 29.18 -0.69 -2.22
N ALA A 108 29.44 -0.96 -3.50
CA ALA A 108 28.66 -0.45 -4.62
C ALA A 108 27.46 -1.36 -4.99
N GLY A 109 27.32 -2.54 -4.39
CA GLY A 109 26.24 -3.48 -4.64
C GLY A 109 26.16 -3.93 -6.10
N TRP A 110 24.93 -4.03 -6.63
CA TRP A 110 24.66 -4.42 -8.03
C TRP A 110 25.27 -3.50 -9.09
N LEU A 111 25.70 -2.27 -8.74
CA LEU A 111 26.46 -1.43 -9.66
C LEU A 111 27.83 -2.04 -10.01
N ALA A 112 28.47 -2.72 -9.06
CA ALA A 112 29.73 -3.41 -9.33
C ALA A 112 29.53 -4.60 -10.28
N VAL A 113 28.39 -5.28 -10.20
CA VAL A 113 28.03 -6.35 -11.15
C VAL A 113 27.83 -5.80 -12.55
N LYS A 114 27.14 -4.65 -12.69
CA LYS A 114 26.93 -4.02 -13.99
C LYS A 114 28.23 -3.56 -14.66
N GLU A 115 29.16 -3.02 -13.88
CA GLU A 115 30.50 -2.67 -14.37
C GLU A 115 31.32 -3.92 -14.69
N TYR A 116 31.17 -4.98 -13.90
CA TYR A 116 31.78 -6.26 -14.18
C TYR A 116 31.28 -6.78 -15.53
N GLU A 117 29.98 -6.80 -15.80
CA GLU A 117 29.38 -7.29 -17.05
C GLU A 117 29.74 -6.46 -18.30
N ALA A 118 30.11 -5.18 -18.15
CA ALA A 118 30.34 -4.27 -19.27
C ALA A 118 31.72 -4.43 -19.96
N GLU A 119 32.67 -5.17 -19.37
CA GLU A 119 33.98 -5.42 -19.98
C GLU A 119 34.02 -6.84 -20.58
N ASP A 120 34.00 -6.98 -21.92
CA ASP A 120 34.02 -8.28 -22.58
C ASP A 120 35.44 -8.91 -22.62
N LEU A 121 35.51 -10.18 -22.21
CA LEU A 121 36.59 -11.20 -22.37
C LEU A 121 37.87 -11.06 -21.52
N ALA A 122 38.19 -12.11 -20.72
CA ALA A 122 39.53 -12.75 -20.56
C ALA A 122 39.63 -13.72 -19.35
N SER A 123 40.63 -14.61 -19.40
CA SER A 123 40.95 -15.81 -18.58
C SER A 123 41.09 -15.63 -17.05
N ASP A 124 40.99 -16.75 -16.33
CA ASP A 124 40.84 -16.93 -14.87
C ASP A 124 41.78 -16.09 -13.98
N SER A 125 43.01 -15.78 -14.41
CA SER A 125 43.95 -14.97 -13.61
C SER A 125 43.68 -13.45 -13.65
N ASP A 126 42.91 -12.99 -14.64
CA ASP A 126 42.50 -11.59 -14.79
C ASP A 126 41.11 -11.29 -14.20
N ASP A 127 40.36 -12.32 -13.83
CA ASP A 127 39.00 -12.17 -13.29
C ASP A 127 39.00 -11.51 -11.89
N GLU A 128 39.99 -11.80 -11.05
CA GLU A 128 40.14 -11.12 -9.76
C GLU A 128 40.51 -9.62 -9.94
N LYS A 129 41.34 -9.31 -10.94
CA LYS A 129 41.68 -7.92 -11.29
C LYS A 129 40.46 -7.18 -11.86
N ARG A 130 39.64 -7.85 -12.68
CA ARG A 130 38.37 -7.31 -13.20
C ARG A 130 37.41 -6.99 -12.07
N ILE A 131 37.28 -7.88 -11.08
CA ILE A 131 36.44 -7.63 -9.89
C ILE A 131 36.92 -6.38 -9.14
N LYS A 132 38.21 -6.26 -8.87
CA LYS A 132 38.78 -5.08 -8.18
C LYS A 132 38.56 -3.79 -8.98
N LYS A 133 38.74 -3.83 -10.31
CA LYS A 133 38.54 -2.69 -11.21
C LYS A 133 37.06 -2.29 -11.32
N ALA A 134 36.16 -3.26 -11.47
CA ALA A 134 34.72 -3.05 -11.52
C ALA A 134 34.19 -2.46 -10.20
N GLN A 135 34.68 -2.96 -9.06
CA GLN A 135 34.38 -2.39 -7.74
C GLN A 135 34.87 -0.94 -7.63
N ALA A 136 36.12 -0.64 -8.01
CA ALA A 136 36.66 0.71 -7.99
C ALA A 136 35.90 1.68 -8.92
N SER A 137 35.55 1.23 -10.13
CA SER A 137 34.74 2.00 -11.09
C SER A 137 33.34 2.28 -10.54
N ALA A 138 32.67 1.27 -9.99
CA ALA A 138 31.33 1.38 -9.43
C ALA A 138 31.29 2.31 -8.19
N VAL A 139 32.28 2.22 -7.30
CA VAL A 139 32.42 3.14 -6.16
C VAL A 139 32.63 4.58 -6.65
N ARG A 140 33.48 4.81 -7.65
CA ARG A 140 33.69 6.13 -8.27
C ARG A 140 32.41 6.67 -8.92
N LYS A 141 31.65 5.83 -9.63
CA LYS A 141 30.36 6.20 -10.23
C LYS A 141 29.29 6.50 -9.17
N LYS A 142 29.23 5.71 -8.09
CA LYS A 142 28.34 5.96 -6.94
C LYS A 142 28.72 7.26 -6.21
N ALA A 143 30.01 7.57 -6.07
CA ALA A 143 30.49 8.83 -5.52
C ALA A 143 30.15 10.03 -6.43
N LYS A 144 30.40 9.93 -7.74
CA LYS A 144 30.03 10.97 -8.73
C LYS A 144 28.52 11.15 -8.85
N SER A 145 27.74 10.07 -8.76
CA SER A 145 26.27 10.11 -8.73
C SER A 145 25.77 10.81 -7.48
N ARG A 146 26.31 10.51 -6.29
CA ARG A 146 26.03 11.25 -5.05
C ARG A 146 26.42 12.73 -5.16
N GLN A 147 27.55 13.04 -5.80
CA GLN A 147 27.99 14.41 -6.03
C GLN A 147 27.09 15.15 -7.04
N ARG A 148 26.60 14.47 -8.08
CA ARG A 148 25.61 14.99 -9.04
C ARG A 148 24.22 15.11 -8.43
N GLN A 149 23.80 14.21 -7.54
CA GLN A 149 22.56 14.32 -6.77
C GLN A 149 22.65 15.46 -5.76
N SER A 150 23.81 15.66 -5.14
CA SER A 150 24.09 16.83 -4.30
C SER A 150 24.07 18.12 -5.11
N ALA A 151 24.65 18.15 -6.31
CA ALA A 151 24.61 19.29 -7.22
C ALA A 151 23.23 19.53 -7.85
N PHE A 152 22.45 18.48 -8.14
CA PHE A 152 21.07 18.56 -8.60
C PHE A 152 20.16 19.01 -7.46
N SER A 153 20.38 18.52 -6.24
CA SER A 153 19.69 19.00 -5.03
C SER A 153 20.06 20.46 -4.74
N SER A 154 21.30 20.89 -4.97
CA SER A 154 21.70 22.31 -4.86
C SER A 154 21.14 23.17 -6.00
N MET A 155 20.96 22.61 -7.20
CA MET A 155 20.31 23.27 -8.33
C MET A 155 18.78 23.35 -8.16
N VAL A 156 18.16 22.33 -7.56
CA VAL A 156 16.75 22.32 -7.14
C VAL A 156 16.54 23.28 -5.96
N GLU A 157 17.47 23.37 -5.00
CA GLU A 157 17.51 24.46 -4.00
C GLU A 157 17.60 25.84 -4.67
N ALA A 158 18.43 25.98 -5.72
CA ALA A 158 18.54 27.23 -6.48
C ALA A 158 17.31 27.55 -7.34
N LYS A 159 16.57 26.55 -7.86
CA LYS A 159 15.31 26.72 -8.61
C LYS A 159 14.08 26.88 -7.71
N CYS A 160 14.07 26.26 -6.52
CA CYS A 160 13.10 26.59 -5.46
C CYS A 160 13.25 28.05 -5.01
N PHE A 161 14.42 28.66 -5.18
CA PHE A 161 14.66 30.08 -4.96
C PHE A 161 13.93 31.01 -5.95
N SER A 162 13.50 30.52 -7.12
CA SER A 162 12.72 31.29 -8.10
C SER A 162 11.23 30.93 -8.16
N PHE A 163 10.80 29.82 -7.53
CA PHE A 163 9.39 29.43 -7.44
C PHE A 163 8.64 30.12 -6.27
N GLY A 164 9.12 31.30 -5.87
CA GLY A 164 8.45 32.20 -4.94
C GLY A 164 7.42 33.06 -5.66
N ARG A 165 6.42 32.46 -6.29
CA ARG A 165 5.14 33.11 -6.64
C ARG A 165 4.15 32.01 -7.03
N THR A 166 3.03 32.00 -6.31
CA THR A 166 1.80 31.24 -6.59
C THR A 166 1.93 29.72 -6.65
N HIS A 167 1.87 29.05 -5.50
CA HIS A 167 1.05 27.83 -5.34
C HIS A 167 0.90 27.49 -3.85
N THR A 168 -0.35 27.35 -3.42
CA THR A 168 -0.75 26.73 -2.16
C THR A 168 -0.27 25.27 -2.17
N ILE A 169 0.73 24.96 -1.35
CA ILE A 169 1.29 23.61 -1.25
C ILE A 169 0.29 22.71 -0.51
N ASN A 170 -0.06 21.62 -1.17
CA ASN A 170 -1.04 20.62 -0.76
C ASN A 170 -0.62 19.95 0.58
N MET A 171 -1.51 19.94 1.57
CA MET A 171 -1.24 19.52 2.96
C MET A 171 -1.08 18.00 3.17
N SER A 172 -0.75 17.20 2.14
CA SER A 172 -0.74 15.74 2.22
C SER A 172 0.60 15.11 2.63
N GLU A 173 1.71 15.85 2.61
CA GLU A 173 3.04 15.32 3.01
C GLU A 173 3.60 16.08 4.22
N ASN A 174 3.18 15.69 5.43
CA ASN A 174 3.63 16.32 6.68
C ASN A 174 4.91 15.64 7.24
N THR A 175 5.96 15.54 6.40
CA THR A 175 7.23 14.90 6.77
C THR A 175 8.15 15.86 7.53
N PRO A 176 9.13 15.36 8.31
CA PRO A 176 10.16 16.20 8.94
C PRO A 176 10.89 17.13 7.95
N ILE A 177 11.10 16.68 6.71
CA ILE A 177 11.76 17.45 5.64
C ILE A 177 10.90 18.65 5.23
N HIS A 178 9.59 18.46 5.03
CA HIS A 178 8.67 19.56 4.72
C HIS A 178 8.64 20.61 5.84
N ARG A 179 8.76 20.18 7.10
CA ARG A 179 8.80 21.10 8.25
C ARG A 179 10.09 21.90 8.29
N MET A 180 11.22 21.29 7.96
CA MET A 180 12.48 22.02 7.78
C MET A 180 12.38 23.02 6.62
N ALA A 181 11.75 22.65 5.50
CA ALA A 181 11.53 23.58 4.39
C ALA A 181 10.67 24.79 4.80
N ASN A 182 9.61 24.58 5.59
CA ASN A 182 8.80 25.68 6.14
C ASN A 182 9.60 26.58 7.07
N PHE A 183 10.47 26.00 7.91
CA PHE A 183 11.36 26.77 8.78
C PHE A 183 12.38 27.60 7.98
N ILE A 184 12.97 27.01 6.94
CA ILE A 184 13.90 27.69 6.03
C ILE A 184 13.20 28.85 5.31
N SER A 185 11.98 28.62 4.82
CA SER A 185 11.14 29.65 4.19
C SER A 185 10.85 30.81 5.15
N PHE A 186 10.49 30.51 6.40
CA PHE A 186 10.26 31.53 7.44
C PHE A 186 11.51 32.36 7.74
N CYS A 187 12.68 31.72 7.81
CA CYS A 187 13.96 32.40 8.03
C CYS A 187 14.38 33.29 6.85
N GLY A 188 13.91 32.97 5.65
CA GLY A 188 14.31 33.61 4.40
C GLY A 188 15.82 33.50 4.11
N PRO A 189 16.36 34.30 3.16
CA PRO A 189 17.77 34.25 2.78
C PRO A 189 18.76 34.67 3.88
N ARG A 190 18.26 35.13 5.04
CA ARG A 190 19.02 35.84 6.08
C ARG A 190 19.83 34.90 6.97
N VAL A 191 19.58 33.58 6.97
CA VAL A 191 20.13 32.64 7.97
C VAL A 191 21.09 31.61 7.38
N LEU A 192 20.97 31.25 6.10
CA LEU A 192 21.65 30.08 5.53
C LEU A 192 22.99 30.38 4.80
N ARG A 193 23.47 31.63 4.81
CA ARG A 193 24.62 32.05 3.95
C ARG A 193 26.02 31.96 4.58
N SER A 194 26.22 31.70 5.88
CA SER A 194 27.59 31.78 6.45
C SER A 194 27.95 30.58 7.34
N ARG A 195 29.07 29.91 7.04
CA ARG A 195 29.62 28.77 7.79
C ARG A 195 30.37 29.13 9.08
N ALA A 196 30.26 30.34 9.61
CA ALA A 196 31.01 30.77 10.80
C ALA A 196 30.19 30.63 12.11
N SER A 197 30.87 30.42 13.24
CA SER A 197 30.32 30.24 14.60
C SER A 197 29.22 31.26 15.04
N SER A 198 29.18 32.46 14.45
CA SER A 198 28.12 33.46 14.63
C SER A 198 26.75 33.04 14.07
N THR A 199 26.73 32.07 13.15
CA THR A 199 25.53 31.53 12.49
C THR A 199 24.72 30.62 13.40
N VAL A 200 25.32 29.88 14.34
CA VAL A 200 24.56 29.01 15.26
C VAL A 200 23.68 29.84 16.19
N LYS A 201 24.22 30.93 16.76
CA LYS A 201 23.42 31.85 17.60
C LYS A 201 22.28 32.51 16.81
N LYS A 202 22.53 32.86 15.53
CA LYS A 202 21.51 33.39 14.62
C LYS A 202 20.46 32.35 14.30
N TYR A 203 20.88 31.12 14.02
CA TYR A 203 20.01 29.97 13.75
C TYR A 203 19.09 29.68 14.94
N VAL A 204 19.64 29.56 16.15
CA VAL A 204 18.86 29.34 17.38
C VAL A 204 17.87 30.47 17.63
N ARG A 205 18.24 31.72 17.34
CA ARG A 205 17.35 32.89 17.45
C ARG A 205 16.17 32.82 16.48
N GLU A 206 16.40 32.40 15.24
CA GLU A 206 15.36 32.29 14.22
C GLU A 206 14.50 31.04 14.43
N HIS A 207 15.09 29.93 14.88
CA HIS A 207 14.37 28.76 15.39
C HIS A 207 13.39 29.18 16.49
N ARG A 208 13.86 29.96 17.48
CA ARG A 208 12.99 30.50 18.53
C ARG A 208 11.83 31.33 17.96
N LYS A 209 12.10 32.27 17.05
CA LYS A 209 11.05 33.10 16.44
C LYS A 209 10.03 32.27 15.65
N TYR A 210 10.49 31.22 14.99
CA TYR A 210 9.62 30.33 14.24
C TYR A 210 8.71 29.52 15.16
N ILE A 211 9.28 28.92 16.20
CA ILE A 211 8.49 28.18 17.19
C ILE A 211 7.49 29.12 17.88
N ASP A 212 7.92 30.32 18.29
CA ASP A 212 7.05 31.37 18.84
C ASP A 212 5.93 31.78 17.88
N PHE A 213 6.24 31.99 16.60
CA PHE A 213 5.25 32.27 15.56
C PHE A 213 4.18 31.15 15.46
N LEU A 214 4.59 29.89 15.53
CA LEU A 214 3.68 28.74 15.49
C LEU A 214 2.80 28.61 16.73
N THR A 215 3.18 29.22 17.86
CA THR A 215 2.34 29.27 19.07
C THR A 215 1.07 30.09 18.87
N LYS A 216 0.91 30.80 17.74
CA LYS A 216 -0.36 31.45 17.38
C LYS A 216 -1.37 30.48 16.75
N ASN A 217 -0.93 29.29 16.35
CA ASN A 217 -1.77 28.31 15.64
C ASN A 217 -2.29 27.20 16.58
N SER A 218 -1.42 26.29 17.01
CA SER A 218 -1.78 25.18 17.92
C SER A 218 -0.55 24.55 18.54
N TYR A 219 -0.72 23.90 19.70
CA TYR A 219 0.33 23.09 20.32
C TYR A 219 0.87 22.01 19.36
N ASN A 220 -0.01 21.34 18.60
CA ASN A 220 0.45 20.28 17.69
C ASN A 220 1.32 20.86 16.56
N ALA A 221 1.02 22.06 16.03
CA ALA A 221 1.87 22.71 15.04
C ALA A 221 3.28 23.00 15.59
N VAL A 222 3.35 23.50 16.83
CA VAL A 222 4.61 23.73 17.57
C VAL A 222 5.38 22.43 17.76
N LEU A 223 4.72 21.39 18.26
CA LEU A 223 5.31 20.08 18.55
C LEU A 223 5.87 19.41 17.29
N GLN A 224 5.07 19.42 16.21
CA GLN A 224 5.47 18.84 14.93
C GLN A 224 6.67 19.59 14.34
N ALA A 225 6.67 20.93 14.36
CA ALA A 225 7.79 21.73 13.87
C ALA A 225 9.08 21.47 14.67
N PHE A 226 8.98 21.50 16.00
CA PHE A 226 10.11 21.23 16.89
C PHE A 226 10.77 19.88 16.61
N PHE A 227 9.98 18.79 16.61
CA PHE A 227 10.54 17.45 16.35
C PHE A 227 10.99 17.26 14.91
N GLY A 228 10.34 17.90 13.94
CA GLY A 228 10.77 17.84 12.53
C GLY A 228 12.15 18.46 12.33
N ILE A 229 12.36 19.65 12.90
CA ILE A 229 13.64 20.36 12.84
C ILE A 229 14.71 19.59 13.62
N LYS A 230 14.40 19.13 14.83
CA LYS A 230 15.30 18.31 15.65
C LYS A 230 15.75 17.05 14.91
N TRP A 231 14.81 16.33 14.29
CA TRP A 231 15.11 15.12 13.54
C TRP A 231 16.03 15.38 12.35
N VAL A 232 15.78 16.42 11.54
CA VAL A 232 16.65 16.72 10.39
C VAL A 232 18.09 17.04 10.85
N HIS A 233 18.26 17.80 11.93
CA HIS A 233 19.59 18.07 12.48
C HIS A 233 20.29 16.84 13.06
N SER A 234 19.54 15.85 13.52
CA SER A 234 20.13 14.58 14.00
C SER A 234 20.73 13.73 12.88
N LEU A 235 20.35 13.99 11.62
CA LEU A 235 20.89 13.29 10.44
C LEU A 235 22.14 13.96 9.86
N LEU A 236 22.46 15.19 10.28
CA LEU A 236 23.64 15.90 9.81
C LEU A 236 24.86 15.46 10.63
N PRO A 237 26.01 15.14 10.01
CA PRO A 237 27.25 14.88 10.74
C PRO A 237 27.59 16.11 11.59
N THR A 238 27.50 16.01 12.90
CA THR A 238 27.74 17.16 13.79
C THR A 238 29.21 17.31 14.09
N ASP A 239 29.79 18.42 13.65
CA ASP A 239 31.07 18.91 14.15
C ASP A 239 30.84 19.49 15.56
N VAL A 240 31.09 18.67 16.60
CA VAL A 240 31.39 19.07 18.00
C VAL A 240 30.32 19.85 18.82
N LYS A 241 29.22 20.38 18.25
CA LYS A 241 28.29 21.28 19.00
C LYS A 241 26.85 20.79 19.25
N GLY A 242 26.52 19.53 18.98
CA GLY A 242 25.20 18.96 19.29
C GLY A 242 24.05 19.58 18.46
N ASN A 243 22.80 19.16 18.77
CA ASN A 243 21.63 19.57 17.99
C ASN A 243 21.17 20.99 18.37
N PRO A 244 21.00 21.92 17.40
CA PRO A 244 20.60 23.30 17.69
C PRO A 244 19.17 23.44 18.24
N ALA A 245 18.33 22.41 18.12
CA ALA A 245 17.00 22.38 18.73
C ALA A 245 17.04 21.95 20.22
N ASP A 246 18.13 21.35 20.68
CA ASP A 246 18.29 20.85 22.06
C ASP A 246 18.73 21.96 23.02
N THR A 247 17.90 22.99 23.12
CA THR A 247 18.08 24.07 24.10
C THR A 247 16.98 24.01 25.16
N THR A 248 17.32 24.30 26.43
CA THR A 248 16.35 24.40 27.54
C THR A 248 15.21 25.36 27.20
N LEU A 249 15.51 26.44 26.46
CA LEU A 249 14.52 27.40 26.01
C LEU A 249 13.53 26.80 25.00
N SER A 250 14.00 26.05 23.99
CA SER A 250 13.10 25.39 23.03
C SER A 250 12.18 24.38 23.73
N ALA A 251 12.70 23.60 24.67
CA ALA A 251 11.90 22.70 25.50
C ALA A 251 10.84 23.47 26.32
N ASN A 252 11.23 24.56 26.98
CA ASN A 252 10.32 25.40 27.76
C ASN A 252 9.24 26.07 26.91
N ILE A 253 9.53 26.47 25.66
CA ILE A 253 8.53 27.04 24.75
C ILE A 253 7.52 25.98 24.32
N VAL A 254 7.96 24.75 24.02
CA VAL A 254 7.05 23.63 23.69
C VAL A 254 6.14 23.33 24.88
N GLU A 255 6.68 23.31 26.11
CA GLU A 255 5.90 23.10 27.33
C GLU A 255 4.96 24.27 27.65
N ALA A 256 5.40 25.52 27.48
CA ALA A 256 4.54 26.69 27.62
C ALA A 256 3.38 26.65 26.61
N SER A 257 3.67 26.28 25.36
CA SER A 257 2.66 26.08 24.32
C SER A 257 1.68 24.97 24.69
N ARG A 258 2.18 23.86 25.24
CA ARG A 258 1.32 22.78 25.75
C ARG A 258 0.34 23.35 26.77
N ARG A 259 0.83 24.07 27.78
CA ARG A 259 0.01 24.66 28.85
C ARG A 259 -1.01 25.67 28.31
N ALA A 260 -0.59 26.57 27.43
CA ALA A 260 -1.46 27.60 26.86
C ALA A 260 -2.60 27.03 26.00
N PHE A 261 -2.35 25.95 25.27
CA PHE A 261 -3.32 25.32 24.37
C PHE A 261 -4.07 24.14 24.97
N THR A 262 -3.67 23.66 26.16
CA THR A 262 -4.34 22.54 26.81
C THR A 262 -5.74 22.97 27.20
N LYS A 263 -6.72 22.56 26.40
CA LYS A 263 -8.14 22.60 26.77
C LYS A 263 -8.54 21.20 27.23
N PRO A 264 -9.44 21.06 28.22
CA PRO A 264 -10.05 19.78 28.54
C PRO A 264 -10.60 19.15 27.26
N SER A 265 -10.22 17.91 26.97
CA SER A 265 -10.76 17.21 25.82
C SER A 265 -12.21 16.83 26.11
N ILE A 266 -13.14 17.43 25.36
CA ILE A 266 -14.55 17.02 25.40
C ILE A 266 -14.63 15.66 24.70
N LYS A 267 -14.64 14.59 25.50
CA LYS A 267 -14.77 13.23 24.98
C LYS A 267 -16.19 13.05 24.43
N LYS A 268 -16.27 12.45 23.24
CA LYS A 268 -17.56 12.06 22.64
C LYS A 268 -18.05 10.78 23.31
N GLU A 269 -19.36 10.69 23.48
CA GLU A 269 -19.97 9.55 24.14
C GLU A 269 -19.93 8.30 23.23
N PRO A 270 -19.80 7.10 23.81
CA PRO A 270 -19.99 5.84 23.08
C PRO A 270 -21.47 5.72 22.66
N ILE A 271 -21.71 5.28 21.42
CA ILE A 271 -23.09 5.03 20.99
C ILE A 271 -23.64 3.77 21.67
N SER A 272 -24.92 3.79 22.08
CA SER A 272 -25.54 2.63 22.73
C SER A 272 -26.03 1.58 21.72
N THR A 273 -26.13 0.31 22.15
CA THR A 273 -26.74 -0.77 21.36
C THR A 273 -28.20 -0.46 21.00
N SER A 274 -28.94 0.18 21.91
CA SER A 274 -30.33 0.57 21.69
C SER A 274 -30.46 1.60 20.56
N THR A 275 -29.53 2.57 20.50
CA THR A 275 -29.49 3.59 19.45
C THR A 275 -29.20 2.95 18.09
N ILE A 276 -28.26 2.00 18.01
CA ILE A 276 -27.97 1.25 16.77
C ILE A 276 -29.21 0.50 16.28
N THR A 277 -29.91 -0.20 17.18
CA THR A 277 -31.14 -0.91 16.85
C THR A 277 -32.23 0.04 16.33
N LYS A 278 -32.43 1.18 16.99
CA LYS A 278 -33.39 2.22 16.54
C LYS A 278 -33.06 2.72 15.13
N VAL A 279 -31.80 3.05 14.87
CA VAL A 279 -31.33 3.49 13.53
C VAL A 279 -31.65 2.42 12.48
N CYS A 280 -31.30 1.16 12.74
CA CYS A 280 -31.53 0.09 11.77
C CYS A 280 -33.04 -0.20 11.57
N GLN A 281 -33.86 -0.15 12.62
CA GLN A 281 -35.31 -0.32 12.48
C GLN A 281 -35.95 0.78 11.63
N GLN A 282 -35.53 2.04 11.81
CA GLN A 282 -36.08 3.18 11.09
C GLN A 282 -35.59 3.25 9.63
N PHE A 283 -34.30 2.99 9.41
CA PHE A 283 -33.67 3.20 8.09
C PHE A 283 -33.46 1.93 7.27
N ALA A 284 -33.68 0.75 7.84
CA ALA A 284 -33.64 -0.54 7.15
C ALA A 284 -34.94 -1.35 7.29
N GLY A 285 -36.09 -0.69 7.46
CA GLY A 285 -37.41 -1.33 7.33
C GLY A 285 -37.71 -1.83 5.91
N PRO A 286 -38.81 -2.57 5.67
CA PRO A 286 -39.13 -3.17 4.36
C PRO A 286 -39.22 -2.16 3.21
N SER A 287 -39.75 -0.96 3.47
CA SER A 287 -39.90 0.15 2.52
C SER A 287 -38.75 1.16 2.55
N CYS A 288 -37.55 0.78 3.02
CA CYS A 288 -36.45 1.71 3.18
C CYS A 288 -35.93 2.25 1.84
N THR A 289 -35.48 3.51 1.86
CA THR A 289 -34.73 4.07 0.73
C THR A 289 -33.33 3.47 0.65
N LEU A 290 -32.77 3.41 -0.56
CA LEU A 290 -31.39 2.98 -0.78
C LEU A 290 -30.39 3.82 0.04
N LYS A 291 -30.68 5.11 0.20
CA LYS A 291 -29.94 6.02 1.09
C LYS A 291 -29.98 5.53 2.54
N GLY A 292 -31.17 5.27 3.07
CA GLY A 292 -31.36 4.79 4.44
C GLY A 292 -30.63 3.48 4.71
N LEU A 293 -30.71 2.52 3.79
CA LEU A 293 -30.02 1.25 3.97
C LEU A 293 -28.49 1.41 3.90
N ILE A 294 -27.97 2.04 2.85
CA ILE A 294 -26.53 2.05 2.55
C ILE A 294 -25.78 3.08 3.38
N TRP A 295 -26.27 4.31 3.38
CA TRP A 295 -25.54 5.42 4.02
C TRP A 295 -25.76 5.38 5.52
N THR A 296 -26.91 4.93 5.96
CA THR A 296 -27.29 5.01 7.35
C THR A 296 -27.10 3.68 8.05
N ALA A 297 -27.97 2.70 7.80
CA ALA A 297 -27.98 1.45 8.56
C ALA A 297 -26.66 0.67 8.44
N LEU A 298 -26.08 0.57 7.23
CA LEU A 298 -24.80 -0.13 7.05
C LEU A 298 -23.61 0.58 7.69
N ILE A 299 -23.51 1.92 7.65
CA ILE A 299 -22.44 2.65 8.32
C ILE A 299 -22.50 2.44 9.84
N PHE A 300 -23.69 2.54 10.42
CA PHE A 300 -23.89 2.37 11.86
C PHE A 300 -23.63 0.92 12.28
N SER A 301 -24.20 -0.05 11.56
CA SER A 301 -24.05 -1.47 11.88
C SER A 301 -22.60 -1.95 11.73
N LEU A 302 -21.94 -1.71 10.58
CA LEU A 302 -20.54 -2.12 10.38
C LEU A 302 -19.57 -1.32 11.24
N GLY A 303 -19.80 -0.02 11.41
CA GLY A 303 -18.95 0.83 12.26
C GLY A 303 -19.00 0.44 13.73
N PHE A 304 -20.16 -0.03 14.21
CA PHE A 304 -20.36 -0.50 15.57
C PHE A 304 -19.81 -1.92 15.77
N THR A 305 -20.16 -2.86 14.90
CA THR A 305 -19.80 -4.28 15.06
C THR A 305 -18.36 -4.58 14.65
N GLY A 306 -17.85 -3.96 13.59
CA GLY A 306 -16.51 -4.21 13.06
C GLY A 306 -15.41 -3.33 13.65
N LEU A 307 -15.75 -2.41 14.58
CA LEU A 307 -14.79 -1.53 15.29
C LEU A 307 -13.83 -0.74 14.38
N PHE A 308 -14.23 -0.52 13.13
CA PHE A 308 -13.39 0.10 12.12
C PHE A 308 -13.05 1.55 12.47
N ARG A 309 -11.86 2.02 12.08
CA ARG A 309 -11.67 3.46 11.87
C ARG A 309 -12.55 3.90 10.70
N VAL A 310 -13.00 5.14 10.71
CA VAL A 310 -13.83 5.69 9.62
C VAL A 310 -13.16 5.54 8.25
N SER A 311 -11.84 5.77 8.18
CA SER A 311 -11.08 5.58 6.94
C SER A 311 -11.00 4.12 6.51
N GLU A 312 -11.03 3.16 7.43
CA GLU A 312 -11.03 1.73 7.11
C GLU A 312 -12.42 1.36 6.57
N LEU A 313 -13.48 1.72 7.30
CA LEU A 313 -14.89 1.49 6.94
C LEU A 313 -15.23 2.01 5.55
N LEU A 314 -14.94 3.29 5.27
CA LEU A 314 -15.32 3.92 4.00
C LEU A 314 -14.57 3.35 2.80
N ASN A 315 -13.36 2.83 3.01
CA ASN A 315 -12.54 2.25 1.94
C ASN A 315 -12.81 0.77 1.66
N ILE A 316 -13.78 0.14 2.35
CA ILE A 316 -14.18 -1.24 2.07
C ILE A 316 -14.77 -1.34 0.65
N LYS A 317 -14.25 -2.28 -0.13
CA LYS A 317 -14.78 -2.62 -1.45
C LYS A 317 -15.51 -3.95 -1.44
N ALA A 318 -16.36 -4.20 -2.44
CA ALA A 318 -17.11 -5.44 -2.56
C ALA A 318 -16.22 -6.69 -2.69
N GLN A 319 -15.00 -6.55 -3.20
CA GLN A 319 -13.98 -7.61 -3.22
C GLN A 319 -13.30 -7.89 -1.89
N ASP A 320 -13.42 -6.98 -0.93
CA ASP A 320 -12.79 -7.13 0.38
C ASP A 320 -13.70 -7.90 1.35
N ILE A 321 -14.92 -8.28 0.92
CA ILE A 321 -15.90 -8.93 1.78
C ILE A 321 -16.11 -10.38 1.36
N GLY A 322 -15.75 -11.31 2.23
CA GLY A 322 -16.19 -12.71 2.22
C GLY A 322 -17.47 -12.86 3.02
N ILE A 323 -18.52 -13.40 2.40
CA ILE A 323 -19.78 -13.70 3.08
C ILE A 323 -19.81 -15.21 3.35
N GLN A 324 -19.80 -15.59 4.62
CA GLN A 324 -19.95 -16.97 5.08
C GLN A 324 -21.36 -17.17 5.69
N ALA A 325 -21.71 -18.42 6.02
CA ALA A 325 -23.03 -18.74 6.57
C ALA A 325 -23.29 -18.06 7.93
N GLU A 326 -22.27 -18.03 8.79
CA GLU A 326 -22.33 -17.58 10.19
C GLU A 326 -21.57 -16.28 10.47
N HIS A 327 -20.76 -15.79 9.52
CA HIS A 327 -19.97 -14.58 9.71
C HIS A 327 -19.65 -13.87 8.40
N LEU A 328 -19.14 -12.64 8.52
CA LEU A 328 -18.49 -11.88 7.45
C LEU A 328 -16.98 -11.84 7.70
N GLU A 329 -16.21 -11.82 6.62
CA GLU A 329 -14.77 -11.65 6.62
C GLU A 329 -14.45 -10.38 5.83
N ILE A 330 -13.96 -9.34 6.51
CA ILE A 330 -13.68 -8.04 5.87
C ILE A 330 -12.18 -7.78 5.88
N VAL A 331 -11.59 -7.72 4.70
CA VAL A 331 -10.16 -7.44 4.50
C VAL A 331 -9.90 -5.93 4.59
N VAL A 332 -9.17 -5.52 5.62
CA VAL A 332 -8.67 -4.16 5.81
C VAL A 332 -7.29 -4.04 5.17
N ARG A 333 -7.23 -3.53 3.93
CA ARG A 333 -5.98 -3.41 3.15
C ARG A 333 -5.01 -2.34 3.67
N LYS A 334 -5.53 -1.31 4.34
CA LYS A 334 -4.74 -0.16 4.79
C LYS A 334 -5.30 0.36 6.09
N SER A 335 -4.45 0.43 7.10
CA SER A 335 -4.75 1.07 8.37
C SER A 335 -3.69 2.11 8.71
N LYS A 336 -4.01 3.04 9.63
CA LYS A 336 -3.03 3.98 10.17
C LYS A 336 -1.92 3.27 10.95
N THR A 337 -2.25 2.16 11.62
CA THR A 337 -1.31 1.39 12.45
C THR A 337 -0.58 0.30 11.68
N ASP A 338 -1.05 -0.02 10.47
CA ASP A 338 -0.43 -0.99 9.57
C ASP A 338 0.50 -0.26 8.58
N GLN A 339 1.67 0.17 9.05
CA GLN A 339 2.64 0.89 8.22
C GLN A 339 3.26 0.00 7.14
N TYR A 340 3.37 -1.31 7.41
CA TYR A 340 3.97 -2.29 6.51
C TYR A 340 2.98 -2.89 5.50
N ARG A 341 1.69 -2.50 5.58
CA ARG A 341 0.61 -3.00 4.70
C ARG A 341 0.48 -4.52 4.72
N GLN A 342 0.65 -5.13 5.89
CA GLN A 342 0.42 -6.56 6.06
C GLN A 342 -1.06 -6.91 5.93
N GLY A 343 -1.95 -5.92 6.07
CA GLY A 343 -3.39 -6.10 6.05
C GLY A 343 -3.91 -6.68 7.36
N ASN A 344 -5.23 -6.62 7.54
CA ASN A 344 -5.92 -7.30 8.64
C ASN A 344 -7.25 -7.87 8.13
N ILE A 345 -7.74 -8.95 8.73
CA ILE A 345 -9.08 -9.48 8.46
C ILE A 345 -9.92 -9.28 9.70
N VAL A 346 -11.07 -8.62 9.54
CA VAL A 346 -12.05 -8.43 10.60
C VAL A 346 -13.19 -9.41 10.40
N TYR A 347 -13.41 -10.26 11.39
CA TYR A 347 -14.49 -11.23 11.43
C TYR A 347 -15.71 -10.64 12.13
N ILE A 348 -16.87 -10.66 11.49
CA ILE A 348 -18.12 -10.13 12.07
C ILE A 348 -19.16 -11.23 12.11
N ALA A 349 -19.50 -11.67 13.33
CA ALA A 349 -20.50 -12.70 13.53
C ALA A 349 -21.90 -12.26 13.05
N LYS A 350 -22.68 -13.20 12.53
CA LYS A 350 -24.08 -13.01 12.18
C LYS A 350 -24.93 -13.00 13.44
N THR A 351 -25.56 -11.86 13.73
CA THR A 351 -26.33 -11.66 14.97
C THR A 351 -27.84 -11.90 14.82
N ASN A 352 -28.34 -12.12 13.59
CA ASN A 352 -29.75 -12.37 13.26
C ASN A 352 -30.76 -11.30 13.75
N GLY A 353 -30.30 -10.15 14.25
CA GLY A 353 -31.14 -9.02 14.66
C GLY A 353 -31.36 -7.97 13.57
N PRO A 354 -32.16 -6.92 13.85
CA PRO A 354 -32.45 -5.84 12.90
C PRO A 354 -31.20 -5.04 12.50
N ALA A 355 -30.20 -4.98 13.38
CA ALA A 355 -28.92 -4.33 13.14
C ALA A 355 -27.83 -5.29 12.62
N CYS A 356 -28.20 -6.50 12.19
CA CYS A 356 -27.25 -7.52 11.75
C CYS A 356 -26.50 -7.06 10.47
N PRO A 357 -25.17 -6.86 10.54
CA PRO A 357 -24.40 -6.38 9.39
C PRO A 357 -24.44 -7.38 8.22
N HIS A 358 -24.45 -8.69 8.52
CA HIS A 358 -24.55 -9.76 7.53
C HIS A 358 -25.83 -9.64 6.68
N SER A 359 -26.99 -9.55 7.35
CA SER A 359 -28.29 -9.45 6.68
C SER A 359 -28.45 -8.12 5.92
N LEU A 360 -27.95 -7.01 6.50
CA LEU A 360 -27.98 -5.70 5.84
C LEU A 360 -27.11 -5.67 4.58
N LEU A 361 -25.96 -6.33 4.60
CA LEU A 361 -25.05 -6.38 3.47
C LEU A 361 -25.63 -7.23 2.32
N LEU A 362 -26.20 -8.40 2.63
CA LEU A 362 -26.90 -9.21 1.64
C LEU A 362 -28.03 -8.43 0.96
N ARG A 363 -28.83 -7.73 1.76
CA ARG A 363 -29.90 -6.87 1.23
C ARG A 363 -29.37 -5.74 0.35
N PHE A 364 -28.23 -5.15 0.69
CA PHE A 364 -27.56 -4.17 -0.15
C PHE A 364 -27.17 -4.74 -1.51
N TYR A 365 -26.60 -5.94 -1.57
CA TYR A 365 -26.26 -6.58 -2.85
C TYR A 365 -27.50 -6.85 -3.69
N SER A 366 -28.57 -7.36 -3.08
CA SER A 366 -29.84 -7.62 -3.78
C SER A 366 -30.46 -6.33 -4.37
N LEU A 367 -30.43 -5.22 -3.64
CA LEU A 367 -31.06 -3.97 -4.09
C LEU A 367 -30.22 -3.18 -5.10
N THR A 368 -28.89 -3.29 -5.02
CA THR A 368 -28.00 -2.51 -5.89
C THR A 368 -27.54 -3.28 -7.13
N GLY A 369 -27.70 -4.61 -7.14
CA GLY A 369 -27.10 -5.47 -8.17
C GLY A 369 -25.57 -5.41 -8.18
N THR A 370 -24.94 -4.89 -7.11
CA THR A 370 -23.48 -4.82 -7.01
C THR A 370 -22.94 -6.25 -6.99
N GLN A 371 -22.03 -6.56 -7.92
CA GLN A 371 -21.43 -7.88 -7.97
C GLN A 371 -20.51 -8.08 -6.77
N PRO A 372 -20.66 -9.17 -6.00
CA PRO A 372 -19.65 -9.61 -5.04
C PRO A 372 -18.30 -9.73 -5.76
N ARG A 373 -17.19 -9.48 -5.07
CA ARG A 373 -15.84 -9.52 -5.68
C ARG A 373 -15.50 -8.43 -6.71
N SER A 374 -16.39 -7.45 -6.93
CA SER A 374 -16.05 -6.28 -7.75
C SER A 374 -15.13 -5.29 -7.01
N ASN A 375 -14.27 -4.61 -7.76
CA ASN A 375 -13.35 -3.58 -7.25
C ASN A 375 -14.08 -2.24 -6.99
N VAL A 376 -15.24 -2.28 -6.36
CA VAL A 376 -16.15 -1.14 -6.20
C VAL A 376 -16.38 -0.84 -4.72
N TYR A 377 -16.34 0.43 -4.34
CA TYR A 377 -16.60 0.84 -2.95
C TYR A 377 -18.04 0.56 -2.52
N ILE A 378 -18.22 0.07 -1.30
CA ILE A 378 -19.57 -0.12 -0.71
C ILE A 378 -20.21 1.25 -0.44
N PHE A 379 -19.44 2.18 0.12
CA PHE A 379 -19.91 3.51 0.51
C PHE A 379 -19.57 4.57 -0.55
N ARG A 380 -20.44 4.71 -1.55
CA ARG A 380 -20.30 5.65 -2.68
C ARG A 380 -21.58 6.43 -2.94
N SER A 381 -21.48 7.47 -3.79
CA SER A 381 -22.62 8.33 -4.15
C SER A 381 -23.84 7.54 -4.66
N LEU A 382 -25.04 8.00 -4.33
CA LEU A 382 -26.30 7.40 -4.81
C LEU A 382 -26.43 7.47 -6.33
N SER A 383 -25.91 8.52 -6.95
CA SER A 383 -25.88 8.64 -8.41
C SER A 383 -25.03 7.55 -9.06
N SER A 384 -23.95 7.14 -8.40
CA SER A 384 -23.07 6.04 -8.83
C SER A 384 -23.73 4.68 -8.58
N LEU A 385 -24.45 4.51 -7.47
CA LEU A 385 -25.16 3.26 -7.14
C LEU A 385 -26.27 2.89 -8.12
N LYS A 386 -26.87 3.86 -8.81
CA LYS A 386 -27.94 3.63 -9.79
C LYS A 386 -27.43 3.33 -11.21
N LYS A 387 -26.12 3.45 -11.46
CA LYS A 387 -25.53 3.19 -12.79
C LYS A 387 -25.25 1.70 -12.97
N SER A 388 -25.61 1.16 -14.13
CA SER A 388 -25.30 -0.22 -14.53
C SER A 388 -23.80 -0.43 -14.76
N THR A 389 -23.11 0.58 -15.29
CA THR A 389 -21.66 0.57 -15.54
C THR A 389 -21.00 1.75 -14.83
N LEU A 390 -19.91 1.48 -14.13
CA LEU A 390 -19.15 2.48 -13.37
C LEU A 390 -17.84 2.77 -14.06
N ASN A 391 -17.59 4.05 -14.31
CA ASN A 391 -16.26 4.52 -14.68
C ASN A 391 -15.41 4.74 -13.42
N GLU A 392 -14.09 4.82 -13.57
CA GLU A 392 -13.16 5.04 -12.46
C GLU A 392 -13.49 6.29 -11.63
N ALA A 393 -13.96 7.36 -12.29
CA ALA A 393 -14.39 8.60 -11.64
C ALA A 393 -15.63 8.43 -10.74
N ASP A 394 -16.53 7.50 -11.10
CA ASP A 394 -17.76 7.20 -10.34
C ASP A 394 -17.50 6.26 -9.15
N ASN A 395 -16.39 5.53 -9.17
CA ASN A 395 -15.98 4.59 -8.13
C ASN A 395 -15.17 5.28 -7.03
N LYS A 396 -15.81 6.25 -6.36
CA LYS A 396 -15.21 7.03 -5.28
C LYS A 396 -15.93 6.82 -3.96
N SER A 397 -15.15 6.48 -2.93
CA SER A 397 -15.60 6.42 -1.54
C SER A 397 -16.09 7.79 -1.05
N PHE A 398 -16.97 7.79 -0.04
CA PHE A 398 -17.27 9.01 0.71
C PHE A 398 -16.03 9.65 1.34
N SER A 399 -16.10 10.98 1.43
CA SER A 399 -15.20 11.75 2.27
C SER A 399 -15.54 11.55 3.73
N TYR A 400 -14.54 11.75 4.61
CA TYR A 400 -14.74 11.75 6.05
C TYR A 400 -15.82 12.75 6.48
N SER A 401 -15.82 13.96 5.90
CA SER A 401 -16.82 15.01 6.20
C SER A 401 -18.24 14.55 5.88
N ARG A 402 -18.43 13.89 4.73
CA ARG A 402 -19.76 13.40 4.34
C ARG A 402 -20.26 12.30 5.27
N CYS A 403 -19.39 11.36 5.66
CA CYS A 403 -19.74 10.35 6.65
C CYS A 403 -20.11 10.97 8.01
N ARG A 404 -19.37 12.00 8.43
CA ARG A 404 -19.67 12.74 9.67
C ARG A 404 -21.03 13.45 9.63
N GLU A 405 -21.37 14.07 8.51
CA GLU A 405 -22.70 14.67 8.29
C GLU A 405 -23.79 13.61 8.41
N ILE A 406 -23.66 12.49 7.68
CA ILE A 406 -24.64 11.39 7.72
C ILE A 406 -24.84 10.88 9.15
N VAL A 407 -23.76 10.64 9.91
CA VAL A 407 -23.85 10.19 11.30
C VAL A 407 -24.60 11.21 12.16
N LYS A 408 -24.29 12.50 12.05
CA LYS A 408 -24.94 13.55 12.83
C LYS A 408 -26.41 13.76 12.47
N GLU A 409 -26.72 13.82 11.18
CA GLU A 409 -28.09 13.92 10.66
C GLU A 409 -28.93 12.74 11.17
N THR A 410 -28.38 11.53 11.10
CA THR A 410 -29.07 10.32 11.55
C THR A 410 -29.35 10.34 13.05
N LEU A 411 -28.34 10.69 13.86
CA LEU A 411 -28.47 10.76 15.31
C LEU A 411 -29.54 11.77 15.74
N ALA A 412 -29.58 12.93 15.09
CA ALA A 412 -30.64 13.92 15.32
C ALA A 412 -32.03 13.34 15.02
N VAL A 413 -32.18 12.59 13.92
CA VAL A 413 -33.46 11.99 13.52
C VAL A 413 -33.93 10.91 14.50
N VAL A 414 -33.02 10.15 15.12
CA VAL A 414 -33.37 9.15 16.15
C VAL A 414 -33.54 9.74 17.56
N GLY A 415 -33.44 11.06 17.71
CA GLY A 415 -33.66 11.78 18.97
C GLY A 415 -32.43 11.87 19.90
N GLU A 416 -31.24 11.63 19.38
CA GLU A 416 -29.97 11.76 20.12
C GLU A 416 -29.34 13.14 19.87
N ASP A 417 -28.63 13.70 20.84
CA ASP A 417 -27.93 14.99 20.66
C ASP A 417 -26.64 14.83 19.81
N PRO A 418 -26.58 15.34 18.57
CA PRO A 418 -25.41 15.19 17.71
C PRO A 418 -24.16 15.90 18.22
N ALA A 419 -24.28 16.78 19.23
CA ALA A 419 -23.14 17.43 19.87
C ALA A 419 -22.35 16.45 20.76
N GLN A 420 -23.00 15.46 21.36
CA GLN A 420 -22.36 14.45 22.22
C GLN A 420 -21.61 13.38 21.44
N PHE A 421 -21.98 13.16 20.18
CA PHE A 421 -21.45 12.08 19.35
C PHE A 421 -20.50 12.55 18.24
N GLY A 422 -19.68 11.62 17.78
CA GLY A 422 -18.85 11.76 16.58
C GLY A 422 -18.81 10.45 15.78
N THR A 423 -18.13 10.45 14.65
CA THR A 423 -17.98 9.22 13.84
C THR A 423 -17.27 8.09 14.58
N HIS A 424 -16.38 8.43 15.51
CA HIS A 424 -15.71 7.45 16.37
C HIS A 424 -16.58 6.91 17.53
N SER A 425 -17.74 7.53 17.79
CA SER A 425 -18.70 7.03 18.79
C SER A 425 -19.23 5.65 18.45
N LEU A 426 -19.31 5.30 17.15
CA LEU A 426 -19.64 3.96 16.67
C LEU A 426 -18.65 2.92 17.19
N ARG A 427 -17.35 3.19 16.96
CA ARG A 427 -16.26 2.29 17.38
C ARG A 427 -16.15 2.20 18.90
N SER A 428 -16.22 3.32 19.62
CA SER A 428 -16.15 3.28 21.09
C SER A 428 -17.39 2.59 21.68
N GLY A 429 -18.57 2.82 21.11
CA GLY A 429 -19.80 2.12 21.49
C GLY A 429 -19.71 0.60 21.32
N GLY A 430 -19.23 0.14 20.16
CA GLY A 430 -19.01 -1.28 19.91
C GLY A 430 -18.02 -1.91 20.89
N ALA A 431 -16.89 -1.24 21.13
CA ALA A 431 -15.88 -1.70 22.08
C ALA A 431 -16.43 -1.77 23.51
N THR A 432 -17.22 -0.78 23.93
CA THR A 432 -17.90 -0.79 25.23
C THR A 432 -18.89 -1.94 25.34
N ALA A 433 -19.73 -2.17 24.32
CA ALA A 433 -20.72 -3.24 24.32
C ALA A 433 -20.07 -4.63 24.40
N ILE A 434 -18.94 -4.84 23.71
CA ILE A 434 -18.17 -6.08 23.81
C ILE A 434 -17.52 -6.20 25.21
N ALA A 435 -16.95 -5.12 25.74
CA ALA A 435 -16.39 -5.15 27.08
C ALA A 435 -17.44 -5.46 28.17
N GLU A 436 -18.67 -5.00 27.97
CA GLU A 436 -19.81 -5.30 28.84
C GLU A 436 -20.25 -6.75 28.73
N SER A 437 -20.32 -7.33 27.52
CA SER A 437 -20.68 -8.74 27.33
C SER A 437 -19.61 -9.70 27.86
N MET A 438 -18.35 -9.25 27.97
CA MET A 438 -17.23 -10.00 28.53
C MET A 438 -17.00 -9.77 30.03
N LYS A 439 -17.91 -9.08 30.73
CA LYS A 439 -17.84 -8.91 32.19
C LYS A 439 -17.80 -10.29 32.86
N GLY A 440 -16.68 -10.60 33.52
CA GLY A 440 -16.43 -11.90 34.17
C GLY A 440 -15.24 -12.69 33.60
N ILE A 441 -14.72 -12.31 32.43
CA ILE A 441 -13.54 -12.93 31.81
C ILE A 441 -12.27 -12.13 32.22
N PRO A 442 -11.11 -12.75 32.53
CA PRO A 442 -9.86 -12.05 32.84
C PRO A 442 -9.40 -11.09 31.72
N GLY A 443 -8.66 -10.04 32.08
CA GLY A 443 -8.33 -8.93 31.17
C GLY A 443 -7.53 -9.30 29.93
N ASP A 444 -6.61 -10.27 30.04
CA ASP A 444 -5.74 -10.69 28.94
C ASP A 444 -6.53 -11.43 27.84
N ASP A 445 -7.52 -12.23 28.23
CA ASP A 445 -8.43 -12.93 27.31
C ASP A 445 -9.40 -11.99 26.59
N ARG A 446 -9.66 -10.79 27.14
CA ARG A 446 -10.54 -9.79 26.50
C ARG A 446 -9.87 -9.13 25.29
N GLN A 447 -8.55 -8.91 25.32
CA GLN A 447 -7.84 -8.30 24.19
C GLN A 447 -7.65 -9.27 23.02
N LEU A 448 -7.59 -10.57 23.27
CA LEU A 448 -7.49 -11.61 22.23
C LEU A 448 -8.82 -11.88 21.51
N ARG A 449 -9.95 -11.47 22.11
CA ARG A 449 -11.31 -11.66 21.57
C ARG A 449 -11.91 -10.38 20.95
N LEU A 450 -11.20 -9.26 21.02
CA LEU A 450 -11.50 -7.97 20.38
C LEU A 450 -10.68 -7.82 19.09
#